data_AF-A0A140L3A8-F1
#
_entry.id   AF-A0A140L3A8-F1
#
_cell.length_a   1.000
_cell.length_b   1.000
_cell.length_c   1.000
_cell.angle_alpha   90.00
_cell.angle_beta   90.00
_cell.angle_gamma   90.00
#
_symmetry.space_group_name_H-M   'P 1'
#
loop_
_entity.id
_entity.type
_entity.pdbx_description
1 polymer ?
#
loop_
_entity_poly.entity_id
_entity_poly.type
_entity_poly.pdbx_seq_one_letter_code
_entity_poly.pdbx_strand_id
1 'polypeptide(L)'
;MDAKSLHGIEIEKQKGWVYMEDRKTVEEVMHQMTGIEKNNFRNMEHISGIDLLLTSDNNGTVKDAQISSKFNELKKKLQETNQLTKEFMAMLKQNHK
;
A
#
# COMPACT_ATOMS: atom_id res chain seq x y z
N MET A 1 -2.46 53.95 -24.82
CA MET A 1 -2.11 52.68 -25.49
C MET A 1 -0.59 52.59 -25.40
N ASP A 2 0.02 51.62 -24.73
CA ASP A 2 -0.27 50.19 -24.80
C ASP A 2 -0.15 49.50 -23.42
N ALA A 3 -1.08 48.60 -23.14
CA ALA A 3 -1.26 47.89 -21.88
C ALA A 3 -1.09 46.39 -22.13
N LYS A 4 0.15 45.95 -22.40
CA LYS A 4 0.49 44.52 -22.61
C LYS A 4 1.91 44.17 -22.19
N SER A 5 2.26 44.38 -20.92
CA SER A 5 3.53 43.84 -20.38
C SER A 5 3.46 43.39 -18.91
N LEU A 6 2.27 43.34 -18.32
CA LEU A 6 2.07 42.92 -16.94
C LEU A 6 0.95 41.89 -16.86
N HIS A 7 1.28 40.64 -17.13
CA HIS A 7 0.60 39.42 -16.67
C HIS A 7 1.58 38.29 -16.99
N GLY A 8 2.40 37.86 -16.04
CA GLY A 8 1.90 36.97 -15.00
C GLY A 8 2.38 35.57 -15.35
N ILE A 9 3.63 35.27 -15.04
CA ILE A 9 4.10 33.88 -14.96
C ILE A 9 4.78 33.76 -13.60
N GLU A 10 3.95 33.84 -12.57
CA GLU A 10 4.28 33.33 -11.25
C GLU A 10 3.23 32.26 -10.93
N ILE A 11 3.75 31.07 -10.59
CA ILE A 11 3.10 29.98 -9.85
C ILE A 11 2.09 29.12 -10.61
N GLU A 12 2.54 27.94 -11.04
CA GLU A 12 1.86 26.71 -10.60
C GLU A 12 2.84 25.52 -10.62
N LYS A 13 3.27 25.09 -9.42
CA LYS A 13 3.82 23.75 -9.21
C LYS A 13 2.68 22.75 -9.43
N GLN A 14 2.41 22.40 -10.69
CA GLN A 14 1.52 21.29 -10.98
C GLN A 14 2.20 20.01 -10.50
N LYS A 15 1.59 19.38 -9.49
CA LYS A 15 1.79 17.99 -9.13
C LYS A 15 1.42 17.13 -10.35
N GLY A 16 2.36 16.97 -11.27
CA GLY A 16 2.22 16.15 -12.45
C GLY A 16 2.20 14.67 -12.07
N TRP A 17 1.03 14.16 -11.70
CA TRP A 17 0.78 12.74 -11.86
C TRP A 17 0.75 12.48 -13.37
N VAL A 18 1.76 11.78 -13.88
CA VAL A 18 1.72 11.28 -15.26
C VAL A 18 0.56 10.30 -15.32
N TYR A 19 -0.54 10.71 -15.98
CA TYR A 19 -1.59 9.76 -16.35
C TYR A 19 -0.96 8.70 -17.23
N MET A 20 -1.16 7.43 -16.89
CA MET A 20 -0.74 6.34 -17.75
C MET A 20 -1.69 6.33 -18.95
N GLU A 21 -1.21 6.83 -20.09
CA GLU A 21 -2.01 7.06 -21.29
C GLU A 21 -2.58 5.77 -21.89
N ASP A 22 -1.89 4.64 -21.67
CA ASP A 22 -2.36 3.33 -22.11
C ASP A 22 -3.28 2.67 -21.09
N ARG A 23 -4.58 2.77 -21.36
CA ARG A 23 -5.63 2.10 -20.60
C ARG A 23 -5.41 0.60 -20.45
N LYS A 24 -4.87 -0.10 -21.46
CA LYS A 24 -4.64 -1.55 -21.36
C LYS A 24 -3.56 -1.87 -20.34
N THR A 25 -2.48 -1.09 -20.34
CA THR A 25 -1.41 -1.24 -19.35
C THR A 25 -1.96 -1.01 -17.94
N VAL A 26 -2.82 -0.02 -17.74
CA VAL A 26 -3.45 0.22 -16.43
C VAL A 26 -4.35 -0.95 -16.00
N GLU A 27 -5.20 -1.43 -16.90
CA GLU A 27 -6.08 -2.57 -16.63
C GLU A 27 -5.25 -3.80 -16.22
N GLU A 28 -4.11 -4.04 -16.88
CA GLU A 28 -3.19 -5.11 -16.52
C GLU A 28 -2.51 -4.87 -15.17
N VAL A 29 -2.05 -3.64 -14.88
CA VAL A 29 -1.50 -3.28 -13.56
C VAL A 29 -2.54 -3.52 -12.46
N MET A 30 -3.80 -3.12 -12.67
CA MET A 30 -4.89 -3.38 -11.73
C MET A 30 -5.17 -4.87 -11.55
N HIS A 31 -5.09 -5.65 -12.64
CA HIS A 31 -5.24 -7.11 -12.59
C HIS A 31 -4.15 -7.75 -11.71
N GLN A 32 -2.88 -7.40 -11.94
CA GLN A 32 -1.75 -7.90 -11.15
C GLN A 32 -1.85 -7.48 -9.68
N MET A 33 -2.22 -6.22 -9.41
CA MET A 33 -2.40 -5.71 -8.05
C MET A 33 -3.54 -6.41 -7.30
N THR A 34 -4.60 -6.83 -7.99
CA THR A 34 -5.66 -7.66 -7.40
C THR A 34 -5.12 -9.03 -6.95
N GLY A 35 -4.19 -9.61 -7.72
CA GLY A 35 -3.46 -10.82 -7.32
C GLY A 35 -2.61 -10.61 -6.06
N ILE A 36 -1.89 -9.49 -5.99
CA ILE A 36 -1.10 -9.11 -4.81
C ILE A 36 -2.00 -8.93 -3.59
N GLU A 37 -3.14 -8.24 -3.71
CA GLU A 37 -4.11 -8.05 -2.63
C GLU A 37 -4.62 -9.39 -2.08
N LYS A 38 -4.97 -10.34 -2.96
CA LYS A 38 -5.40 -11.68 -2.56
C LYS A 38 -4.31 -12.46 -1.83
N ASN A 39 -3.06 -12.33 -2.28
CA ASN A 39 -1.93 -12.97 -1.62
C ASN A 39 -1.64 -12.34 -0.25
N ASN A 40 -1.75 -11.01 -0.12
CA ASN A 40 -1.63 -10.33 1.15
C ASN A 40 -2.70 -10.78 2.14
N PHE A 41 -3.95 -10.94 1.70
CA PHE A 41 -5.02 -11.48 2.54
C PHE A 41 -4.66 -12.86 3.10
N ARG A 42 -4.21 -13.80 2.25
CA ARG A 42 -3.77 -15.14 2.68
C ARG A 42 -2.58 -15.09 3.63
N ASN A 43 -1.60 -14.22 3.36
CA ASN A 43 -0.48 -14.03 4.26
C ASN A 43 -0.94 -13.54 5.64
N MET A 44 -1.91 -12.63 5.70
CA MET A 44 -2.49 -12.16 6.97
C MET A 44 -3.24 -13.26 7.73
N GLU A 45 -3.89 -14.21 7.03
CA GLU A 45 -4.49 -15.40 7.66
C GLU A 45 -3.41 -16.29 8.29
N HIS A 46 -2.32 -16.56 7.57
CA HIS A 46 -1.19 -17.32 8.12
C HIS A 46 -0.52 -16.61 9.31
N ILE A 47 -0.33 -15.29 9.23
CA ILE A 47 0.17 -14.48 10.34
C ILE A 47 -0.75 -14.63 11.56
N SER A 48 -2.06 -14.53 11.38
CA SER A 48 -3.01 -14.68 12.50
C SER A 48 -2.90 -16.07 13.14
N GLY A 49 -2.75 -17.12 12.34
CA GLY A 49 -2.54 -18.48 12.83
C GLY A 49 -1.24 -18.64 13.63
N ILE A 50 -0.14 -18.06 13.16
CA ILE A 50 1.15 -18.10 13.86
C ILE A 50 1.09 -17.28 15.16
N ASP A 51 0.44 -16.11 15.14
CA ASP A 51 0.27 -15.23 16.30
C ASP A 51 -0.43 -15.97 17.46
N LEU A 52 -1.48 -16.75 17.14
CA LEU A 52 -2.16 -17.62 18.09
C LEU A 52 -1.24 -18.71 18.64
N LEU A 53 -0.38 -19.30 17.81
CA LEU A 53 0.56 -20.33 18.24
C LEU A 53 1.66 -19.78 19.14
N LEU A 54 2.11 -18.54 18.92
CA LEU A 54 3.18 -17.90 19.70
C LEU A 54 2.69 -17.25 21.00
N THR A 55 1.40 -16.94 21.08
CA THR A 55 0.74 -16.50 22.31
C THR A 55 0.71 -17.65 23.32
N SER A 56 1.21 -17.44 24.54
CA SER A 56 1.09 -18.47 25.59
C SER A 56 -0.25 -18.38 26.33
N ASP A 57 -0.72 -19.53 26.80
CA ASP A 57 -1.93 -19.65 27.58
C ASP A 57 -1.75 -19.19 29.05
N ASN A 58 -0.52 -18.82 29.46
CA ASN A 58 -0.13 -18.58 30.85
C ASN A 58 0.06 -17.09 31.20
N ASN A 59 -0.93 -16.24 30.91
CA ASN A 59 -0.98 -14.85 31.41
C ASN A 59 0.21 -13.96 31.00
N GLY A 60 0.50 -13.85 29.70
CA GLY A 60 1.25 -12.70 29.16
C GLY A 60 2.74 -12.91 28.89
N THR A 61 3.25 -14.14 28.98
CA THR A 61 4.58 -14.48 28.45
C THR A 61 4.47 -15.02 27.01
N VAL A 62 5.39 -14.63 26.14
CA VAL A 62 5.52 -15.25 24.81
C VAL A 62 6.22 -16.60 24.92
N LYS A 63 5.79 -17.61 24.15
CA LYS A 63 6.38 -18.97 24.23
C LYS A 63 7.88 -18.97 23.95
N ASP A 64 8.32 -18.09 23.06
CA ASP A 64 9.73 -17.82 22.77
C ASP A 64 9.89 -16.33 22.40
N ALA A 65 10.69 -15.60 23.17
CA ALA A 65 10.86 -14.16 22.99
C ALA A 65 11.62 -13.79 21.70
N GLN A 66 12.59 -14.60 21.29
CA GLN A 66 13.38 -14.32 20.10
C GLN A 66 12.56 -14.57 18.82
N ILE A 67 11.86 -15.71 18.77
CA ILE A 67 10.96 -16.04 17.66
C ILE A 67 9.83 -15.00 17.57
N SER A 68 9.22 -14.65 18.71
CA SER A 68 8.13 -13.68 18.74
C SER A 68 8.56 -12.28 18.32
N SER A 69 9.78 -11.85 18.70
CA SER A 69 10.33 -10.56 18.27
C SER A 69 10.47 -10.49 16.74
N LYS A 70 11.10 -11.50 16.12
CA LYS A 70 11.26 -11.53 14.66
C LYS A 70 9.94 -11.71 13.93
N PHE A 71 9.02 -12.50 14.48
CA PHE A 71 7.68 -12.64 13.93
C PHE A 71 6.90 -11.31 13.95
N ASN A 72 6.98 -10.55 15.04
CA ASN A 72 6.34 -9.23 15.14
C ASN A 72 6.90 -8.23 14.12
N GLU A 73 8.21 -8.24 13.87
CA GLU A 73 8.81 -7.45 12.78
C GLU A 73 8.23 -7.83 11.41
N LEU A 74 8.11 -9.13 11.11
CA LEU A 74 7.52 -9.62 9.87
C LEU A 74 6.05 -9.23 9.73
N LYS A 75 5.25 -9.43 10.79
CA LYS A 75 3.83 -9.06 10.87
C LYS A 75 3.63 -7.58 10.55
N LYS A 76 4.44 -6.70 11.14
CA LYS A 76 4.38 -5.25 10.89
C LYS A 76 4.66 -4.91 9.42
N LYS A 77 5.72 -5.48 8.82
CA LYS A 77 6.06 -5.24 7.41
C LYS A 77 4.98 -5.73 6.44
N LEU A 78 4.33 -6.85 6.74
CA LEU A 78 3.20 -7.35 5.95
C LEU A 78 1.96 -6.45 6.08
N GLN A 79 1.69 -5.91 7.27
CA GLN A 79 0.61 -4.93 7.46
C GLN A 79 0.88 -3.65 6.66
N GLU A 80 2.11 -3.13 6.69
CA GLU A 80 2.52 -1.97 5.89
C GLU A 80 2.39 -2.25 4.38
N THR A 81 2.84 -3.43 3.93
CA THR A 81 2.73 -3.84 2.52
C THR A 81 1.27 -3.95 2.07
N ASN A 82 0.40 -4.53 2.92
CA ASN A 82 -1.03 -4.63 2.65
C ASN A 82 -1.69 -3.25 2.58
N GLN A 83 -1.29 -2.31 3.45
CA GLN A 83 -1.79 -0.94 3.43
C GLN A 83 -1.37 -0.21 2.15
N LEU A 84 -0.08 -0.27 1.77
CA LEU A 84 0.43 0.32 0.54
C LEU A 84 -0.25 -0.26 -0.72
N THR A 85 -0.55 -1.58 -0.70
CA THR A 85 -1.28 -2.25 -1.78
C THR A 85 -2.67 -1.63 -1.96
N LYS A 86 -3.40 -1.39 -0.87
CA LYS A 86 -4.73 -0.78 -0.90
C LYS A 86 -4.68 0.68 -1.36
N GLU A 87 -3.71 1.44 -0.88
CA GLU A 87 -3.51 2.84 -1.28
C GLU A 87 -3.20 2.96 -2.78
N PHE A 88 -2.29 2.11 -3.28
CA PHE A 88 -1.97 2.08 -4.70
C PHE A 88 -3.18 1.68 -5.56
N MET A 89 -3.94 0.67 -5.15
CA MET A 89 -5.19 0.29 -5.82
C MET A 89 -6.24 1.40 -5.80
N ALA A 90 -6.38 2.13 -4.69
CA ALA A 90 -7.29 3.27 -4.60
C ALA A 90 -6.87 4.39 -5.55
N MET A 91 -5.57 4.69 -5.64
CA MET A 91 -5.02 5.67 -6.57
C MET A 91 -5.30 5.28 -8.03
N LEU A 92 -5.06 4.02 -8.42
CA LEU A 92 -5.37 3.53 -9.77
C LEU A 92 -6.86 3.68 -10.09
N LYS A 93 -7.75 3.33 -9.15
CA LYS A 93 -9.21 3.47 -9.33
C LYS A 93 -9.66 4.93 -9.45
N GLN A 94 -9.02 5.86 -8.73
CA GLN A 94 -9.34 7.29 -8.80
C GLN A 94 -8.93 7.91 -10.14
N ASN A 95 -7.79 7.49 -10.69
CA ASN A 95 -7.26 8.00 -11.95
C ASN A 95 -7.91 7.37 -13.19
N HIS A 96 -8.75 6.33 -13.04
CA HIS A 96 -9.42 5.64 -14.15
C HIS A 96 -10.95 5.58 -14.00
N LYS A 97 -11.53 6.59 -13.35
CA LYS A 97 -12.99 6.83 -13.35
C LYS A 97 -13.47 7.48 -14.64
#